data_AF-L7JV15-F1
#
_entry.id   AF-L7JV15-F1
#
_cell.length_a   1.000
_cell.length_b   1.000
_cell.length_c   1.000
_cell.angle_alpha   90.00
_cell.angle_beta   90.00
_cell.angle_gamma   90.00
#
_symmetry.space_group_name_H-M   'P 1'
#
loop_
_entity.id
_entity.type
_entity.pdbx_description
1 polymer ?
#
loop_
_entity_poly.entity_id
_entity_poly.type
_entity_poly.pdbx_seq_one_letter_code
_entity_poly.pdbx_strand_id
1 'polypeptide(L)'
;MLEFSYKAQKQKIITISNNLLFDSDLLIFKPYTKEEILHIVRKKLECERISDEIIEYITLRERNDLRKIICACDELLLKNSEEISLKDIVVKKKRKESIHQEIIHDLKNSFRVKDEAFKNYLKRCKELNVDSLNRSDFTSVYENFE
;
A
#
# COMPACT_ATOMS: atom_id res chain seq x y z
N MET A 1 31.99 -28.83 12.66
CA MET A 1 31.26 -28.05 11.63
C MET A 1 31.63 -28.56 10.22
N LEU A 2 31.68 -29.88 10.01
CA LEU A 2 32.22 -30.51 8.77
C LEU A 2 31.33 -31.65 8.21
N GLU A 3 30.17 -31.93 8.81
CA GLU A 3 29.34 -33.09 8.43
C GLU A 3 28.35 -32.85 7.27
N PHE A 4 28.15 -31.60 6.83
CA PHE A 4 27.29 -31.32 5.66
C PHE A 4 27.94 -31.73 4.32
N SER A 5 29.23 -32.05 4.32
CA SER A 5 30.05 -32.12 3.10
C SER A 5 29.95 -33.42 2.30
N TYR A 6 29.39 -34.52 2.81
CA TYR A 6 29.56 -35.84 2.15
C TYR A 6 28.30 -36.46 1.52
N LYS A 7 27.07 -36.03 1.88
CA LYS A 7 25.83 -36.60 1.31
C LYS A 7 25.36 -35.95 0.00
N ALA A 8 26.02 -34.88 -0.46
CA ALA A 8 25.55 -34.04 -1.56
C ALA A 8 26.07 -34.42 -2.96
N GLN A 9 26.82 -35.52 -3.13
CA GLN A 9 27.51 -35.85 -4.40
C GLN A 9 26.59 -36.09 -5.62
N LYS A 10 25.26 -36.08 -5.47
CA LYS A 10 24.29 -36.17 -6.59
C LYS A 10 23.12 -35.17 -6.50
N GLN A 11 23.22 -34.10 -5.71
CA GLN A 11 22.12 -33.14 -5.56
C GLN A 11 22.40 -31.84 -6.32
N LYS A 12 21.44 -31.41 -7.15
CA LYS A 12 21.45 -30.07 -7.75
C LYS A 12 20.89 -29.08 -6.73
N ILE A 13 21.67 -28.07 -6.37
CA ILE A 13 21.26 -27.00 -5.46
C ILE A 13 20.94 -25.77 -6.31
N ILE A 14 19.76 -25.18 -6.08
CA ILE A 14 19.35 -23.93 -6.71
C ILE A 14 19.17 -22.91 -5.59
N THR A 15 19.90 -21.80 -5.67
CA THR A 15 19.82 -20.70 -4.71
C THR A 15 19.18 -19.50 -5.40
N ILE A 16 18.18 -18.90 -4.75
CA ILE A 16 17.51 -17.68 -5.23
C ILE A 16 17.84 -16.55 -4.25
N SER A 17 18.40 -15.46 -4.77
CA SER A 17 18.79 -14.29 -3.99
C SER A 17 18.53 -13.03 -4.78
N ASN A 18 18.28 -11.92 -4.08
CA ASN A 18 18.17 -10.59 -4.67
C ASN A 18 19.54 -9.91 -4.82
N ASN A 19 20.61 -10.49 -4.27
CA ASN A 19 21.96 -9.94 -4.31
C ASN A 19 22.79 -10.64 -5.39
N LEU A 20 23.43 -9.84 -6.27
CA LEU A 20 24.26 -10.31 -7.37
C LEU A 20 25.71 -10.63 -6.96
N LEU A 21 25.96 -10.87 -5.66
CA LEU A 21 27.32 -10.99 -5.09
C LEU A 21 27.98 -12.37 -5.29
N PHE A 22 27.52 -13.18 -6.25
CA PHE A 22 28.04 -14.54 -6.45
C PHE A 22 28.82 -14.62 -7.77
N ASP A 23 30.01 -15.21 -7.73
CA ASP A 23 30.96 -15.14 -8.85
C ASP A 23 30.93 -16.36 -9.80
N SER A 24 30.01 -17.32 -9.65
CA SER A 24 29.95 -18.49 -10.55
C SER A 24 28.53 -19.03 -10.80
N ASP A 25 28.31 -19.50 -12.03
CA ASP A 25 27.09 -20.16 -12.54
C ASP A 25 25.77 -19.44 -12.21
N LEU A 26 25.69 -18.16 -12.58
CA LEU A 26 24.53 -17.32 -12.33
C LEU A 26 23.50 -17.32 -13.47
N LEU A 27 22.23 -17.50 -13.10
CA LEU A 27 21.08 -17.08 -13.90
C LEU A 27 20.51 -15.79 -13.32
N ILE A 28 20.53 -14.70 -14.10
CA ILE A 28 20.03 -13.38 -13.66
C ILE A 28 18.63 -13.14 -14.22
N PHE A 29 17.67 -12.97 -13.33
CA PHE A 29 16.33 -12.50 -13.67
C PHE A 29 16.35 -10.98 -13.74
N LYS A 30 16.31 -10.43 -14.96
CA LYS A 30 16.18 -8.98 -15.15
C LYS A 30 14.78 -8.52 -14.68
N PRO A 31 14.65 -7.29 -14.17
CA PRO A 31 13.34 -6.68 -13.99
C PRO A 31 12.57 -6.66 -15.30
N TYR A 32 11.25 -6.85 -15.23
CA TYR A 32 10.40 -6.85 -16.40
C TYR A 32 10.43 -5.49 -17.12
N THR A 33 10.39 -5.52 -18.45
CA THR A 33 10.14 -4.32 -19.26
C THR A 33 8.68 -3.90 -19.18
N LYS A 34 8.38 -2.68 -19.64
CA LYS A 34 7.02 -2.16 -19.71
C LYS A 34 6.12 -3.08 -20.56
N GLU A 35 6.63 -3.52 -21.70
CA GLU A 35 5.93 -4.39 -22.65
C GLU A 35 5.69 -5.78 -22.05
N GLU A 36 6.68 -6.33 -21.33
CA GLU A 36 6.53 -7.60 -20.62
C GLU A 36 5.48 -7.51 -19.51
N ILE A 37 5.49 -6.42 -18.72
CA ILE A 37 4.47 -6.19 -17.69
C ILE A 37 3.09 -6.12 -18.32
N LEU A 38 2.91 -5.31 -19.36
CA LEU A 38 1.63 -5.17 -20.05
C LEU A 38 1.13 -6.52 -20.56
N HIS A 39 2.00 -7.29 -21.21
CA HIS A 39 1.68 -8.62 -21.71
C HIS A 39 1.26 -9.58 -20.58
N ILE A 40 2.01 -9.61 -19.47
CA ILE A 40 1.71 -10.49 -18.33
C ILE A 40 0.38 -10.09 -17.68
N VAL A 41 0.13 -8.79 -17.48
CA VAL A 41 -1.11 -8.28 -16.88
C VAL A 41 -2.30 -8.65 -17.76
N ARG A 42 -2.21 -8.41 -19.08
CA ARG A 42 -3.26 -8.79 -20.04
C ARG A 42 -3.56 -10.28 -20.02
N LYS A 43 -2.52 -11.10 -20.08
CA LYS A 43 -2.64 -12.56 -20.08
C LYS A 43 -3.23 -13.10 -18.77
N LYS A 44 -2.93 -12.46 -17.64
CA LYS A 44 -3.37 -12.94 -16.33
C LYS A 44 -4.79 -12.49 -15.97
N LEU A 45 -5.18 -11.28 -16.37
CA LEU A 45 -6.51 -10.75 -16.09
C LEU A 45 -7.57 -11.20 -17.09
N GLU A 46 -7.16 -11.56 -18.33
CA GLU A 46 -8.05 -11.96 -19.42
C GLU A 46 -9.26 -11.01 -19.58
N CYS A 47 -9.00 -9.70 -19.42
CA CYS A 47 -10.03 -8.68 -19.30
C CYS A 47 -9.70 -7.45 -20.12
N GLU A 48 -10.69 -6.97 -20.88
CA GLU A 48 -10.59 -5.77 -21.72
C GLU A 48 -11.09 -4.51 -21.02
N ARG A 49 -11.74 -4.63 -19.85
CA ARG A 49 -12.35 -3.52 -19.11
C ARG A 49 -11.35 -2.50 -18.58
N ILE A 50 -10.08 -2.87 -18.48
CA ILE A 50 -8.98 -1.97 -18.14
C ILE A 50 -8.23 -1.65 -19.44
N SER A 51 -8.05 -0.38 -19.80
CA SER A 51 -7.25 -0.03 -20.99
C SER A 51 -5.74 -0.16 -20.73
N ASP A 52 -4.94 -0.24 -21.81
CA ASP A 52 -3.47 -0.33 -21.68
C ASP A 52 -2.91 0.90 -20.96
N GLU A 53 -3.47 2.09 -21.22
CA GLU A 53 -3.09 3.34 -20.56
C GLU A 53 -3.25 3.29 -19.04
N ILE A 54 -4.32 2.65 -18.55
CA ILE A 54 -4.53 2.43 -17.11
C ILE A 54 -3.46 1.49 -16.55
N ILE A 55 -3.16 0.39 -17.23
CA ILE A 55 -2.14 -0.58 -16.79
C ILE A 55 -0.77 0.12 -16.73
N GLU A 56 -0.44 0.92 -17.72
CA GLU A 56 0.80 1.70 -17.76
C GLU A 56 0.88 2.70 -16.60
N TYR A 57 -0.22 3.40 -16.31
CA TYR A 57 -0.29 4.33 -15.19
C TYR A 57 -0.06 3.61 -13.85
N ILE A 58 -0.72 2.46 -13.63
CA ILE A 58 -0.54 1.63 -12.42
C ILE A 58 0.90 1.12 -12.34
N THR A 59 1.49 0.72 -13.47
CA THR A 59 2.87 0.22 -13.55
C THR A 59 3.86 1.27 -13.07
N LEU A 60 3.70 2.52 -13.50
CA LEU A 60 4.52 3.64 -13.03
C LEU A 60 4.33 3.90 -11.53
N ARG A 61 3.08 3.89 -11.06
CA ARG A 61 2.74 4.14 -9.65
C ARG A 61 3.33 3.08 -8.71
N GLU A 62 3.27 1.81 -9.10
CA GLU A 62 3.70 0.67 -8.26
C GLU A 62 5.17 0.26 -8.50
N ARG A 63 5.93 1.07 -9.24
CA ARG A 63 7.38 0.92 -9.47
C ARG A 63 7.76 -0.44 -10.06
N ASN A 64 7.01 -0.92 -11.05
CA ASN A 64 7.24 -2.20 -11.73
C ASN A 64 7.17 -3.45 -10.83
N ASP A 65 6.60 -3.37 -9.61
CA ASP A 65 6.29 -4.57 -8.82
C ASP A 65 5.03 -5.24 -9.37
N LEU A 66 5.23 -6.27 -10.19
CA LEU A 66 4.16 -7.00 -10.87
C LEU A 66 3.05 -7.47 -9.91
N ARG A 67 3.38 -7.85 -8.67
CA ARG A 67 2.38 -8.30 -7.70
C ARG A 67 1.43 -7.17 -7.33
N LYS A 68 1.99 -5.99 -7.04
CA LYS A 68 1.19 -4.81 -6.69
C LYS A 68 0.35 -4.31 -7.85
N ILE A 69 0.91 -4.36 -9.06
CA ILE A 69 0.21 -3.99 -10.29
C ILE A 69 -1.03 -4.87 -10.47
N ILE A 70 -0.86 -6.19 -10.40
CA ILE A 70 -1.97 -7.13 -10.53
C ILE A 70 -3.02 -6.90 -9.43
N CYS A 71 -2.59 -6.79 -8.16
CA CYS A 71 -3.52 -6.51 -7.06
C CYS A 71 -4.32 -5.21 -7.27
N ALA A 72 -3.67 -4.14 -7.75
CA ALA A 72 -4.35 -2.88 -8.04
C ALA A 72 -5.38 -3.03 -9.17
N CYS A 73 -5.05 -3.77 -10.23
CA CYS A 73 -5.99 -4.07 -11.30
C CYS A 73 -7.18 -4.92 -10.80
N ASP A 74 -6.93 -5.96 -10.02
CA ASP A 74 -7.98 -6.81 -9.44
C ASP A 74 -8.92 -5.99 -8.55
N GLU A 75 -8.37 -5.10 -7.71
CA GLU A 75 -9.18 -4.20 -6.89
C GLU A 75 -10.08 -3.28 -7.71
N LEU A 76 -9.60 -2.78 -8.86
CA LEU A 76 -10.40 -1.94 -9.75
C LEU A 76 -11.51 -2.74 -10.44
N LEU A 77 -11.22 -3.98 -10.85
CA LEU A 77 -12.20 -4.89 -11.47
C LEU A 77 -13.30 -5.33 -10.50
N LEU A 78 -12.98 -5.44 -9.21
CA LEU A 78 -13.95 -5.78 -8.16
C LEU A 78 -14.85 -4.59 -7.80
N LYS A 79 -14.31 -3.36 -7.79
CA LYS A 79 -15.04 -2.15 -7.39
C LYS A 79 -15.98 -1.64 -8.48
N ASN A 80 -15.61 -1.84 -9.73
CA ASN A 80 -16.34 -1.32 -10.87
C ASN A 80 -16.95 -2.49 -11.66
N SER A 81 -18.11 -2.31 -12.27
CA SER A 81 -18.71 -3.29 -13.20
C SER A 81 -18.48 -2.94 -14.67
N GLU A 82 -18.18 -1.68 -14.97
CA GLU A 82 -18.03 -1.14 -16.32
C GLU A 82 -16.56 -0.96 -16.71
N GLU A 83 -16.31 -0.25 -17.82
CA GLU A 83 -14.98 0.15 -18.26
C GLU A 83 -14.31 1.06 -17.22
N ILE A 84 -13.04 0.77 -16.92
CA ILE A 84 -12.27 1.46 -15.88
C ILE A 84 -11.52 2.63 -16.52
N SER A 85 -11.77 3.82 -15.98
CA SER A 85 -11.17 5.07 -16.40
C SER A 85 -10.08 5.53 -15.42
N LEU A 86 -9.29 6.54 -15.83
CA LEU A 86 -8.31 7.17 -14.94
C LEU A 86 -8.93 7.72 -13.65
N LYS A 87 -10.20 8.14 -13.67
CA LYS A 87 -10.89 8.70 -12.49
C LYS A 87 -11.05 7.65 -11.38
N ASP A 88 -11.19 6.39 -11.76
CA ASP A 88 -11.39 5.26 -10.83
C ASP A 88 -10.10 4.88 -10.10
N ILE A 89 -8.95 5.31 -10.63
CA ILE A 89 -7.63 5.11 -10.01
C ILE A 89 -7.31 6.25 -9.03
N VAL A 90 -7.88 7.44 -9.25
CA VAL A 90 -7.78 8.61 -8.36
C VAL A 90 -8.71 8.42 -7.15
N VAL A 91 -8.71 7.23 -6.57
CA VAL A 91 -9.13 7.08 -5.19
C VAL A 91 -8.00 7.68 -4.37
N LYS A 92 -8.19 8.93 -3.90
CA LYS A 92 -7.42 9.48 -2.79
C LYS A 92 -7.33 8.35 -1.77
N LYS A 93 -6.14 7.79 -1.51
CA LYS A 93 -5.93 6.99 -0.30
C LYS A 93 -6.37 7.96 0.81
N LYS A 94 -7.60 7.82 1.32
CA LYS A 94 -7.97 8.44 2.59
C LYS A 94 -6.89 7.93 3.51
N ARG A 95 -5.97 8.81 3.91
CA ARG A 95 -4.96 8.46 4.88
C ARG A 95 -5.75 7.87 6.04
N LYS A 96 -5.34 6.69 6.51
CA LYS A 96 -5.90 6.16 7.74
C LYS A 96 -5.75 7.27 8.78
N GLU A 97 -6.85 7.69 9.36
CA GLU A 97 -6.87 8.77 10.33
C GLU A 97 -5.92 8.42 11.47
N SER A 98 -5.20 9.42 11.97
CA SER A 98 -4.44 9.24 13.19
C SER A 98 -5.41 9.01 14.35
N ILE A 99 -4.97 8.35 15.42
CA ILE A 99 -5.80 8.14 16.61
C ILE A 99 -6.31 9.47 17.19
N HIS A 100 -5.57 10.57 17.02
CA HIS A 100 -6.04 11.90 17.40
C HIS A 100 -7.13 12.42 16.48
N GLN A 101 -7.02 12.21 15.16
CA GLN A 101 -8.07 12.59 14.22
C GLN A 101 -9.36 11.82 14.51
N GLU A 102 -9.27 10.52 14.80
CA GLU A 102 -10.42 9.68 15.19
C GLU A 102 -11.11 10.24 16.46
N ILE A 103 -10.34 10.48 17.54
CA ILE A 103 -10.89 11.02 18.79
C ILE A 103 -11.49 12.42 18.57
N ILE A 104 -10.80 13.29 17.85
CA ILE A 104 -11.23 14.67 17.61
C ILE A 104 -12.51 14.69 16.76
N HIS A 105 -12.61 13.79 15.78
CA HIS A 105 -13.79 13.63 14.96
C HIS A 105 -15.01 13.21 15.78
N ASP A 106 -14.88 12.19 16.64
CA ASP A 106 -15.95 11.74 17.54
C ASP A 106 -16.44 12.86 18.46
N LEU A 107 -15.51 13.69 18.95
CA LEU A 107 -15.83 14.80 19.84
C LEU A 107 -16.47 15.98 19.11
N LYS A 108 -16.08 16.27 17.86
CA LYS A 108 -16.69 17.33 17.04
C LYS A 108 -18.17 17.04 16.75
N ASN A 109 -18.54 15.77 16.63
CA ASN A 109 -19.93 15.34 16.47
C ASN A 109 -20.74 15.46 17.78
N SER A 110 -20.07 15.34 18.92
CA SER A 110 -20.70 15.31 20.25
C SER A 110 -20.76 16.65 20.96
N PHE A 111 -19.85 17.58 20.63
CA PHE A 111 -19.69 18.86 21.32
C PHE A 111 -19.64 20.02 20.33
N ARG A 112 -20.56 20.99 20.48
CA ARG A 112 -20.53 22.22 19.68
C ARG A 112 -19.50 23.24 20.17
N VAL A 113 -19.13 23.17 21.45
CA VAL A 113 -18.21 24.10 22.08
C VAL A 113 -16.79 23.51 22.09
N LYS A 114 -15.87 24.18 21.41
CA LYS A 114 -14.48 23.73 21.22
C LYS A 114 -13.72 23.49 22.52
N ASP A 115 -13.95 24.33 23.53
CA ASP A 115 -13.30 24.20 24.84
C ASP A 115 -13.78 22.97 25.60
N GLU A 116 -15.04 22.58 25.42
CA GLU A 116 -15.61 21.36 25.99
C GLU A 116 -15.09 20.12 25.25
N ALA A 117 -14.98 20.20 23.92
CA ALA A 117 -14.36 19.15 23.11
C ALA A 117 -12.89 18.92 23.52
N PHE A 118 -12.11 19.97 23.77
CA PHE A 118 -10.71 19.84 24.19
C PHE A 118 -10.56 19.17 25.57
N LYS A 119 -11.44 19.50 26.52
CA LYS A 119 -11.43 18.84 27.84
C LYS A 119 -11.70 17.34 27.73
N ASN A 120 -12.69 16.97 26.91
CA ASN A 120 -13.03 15.56 26.68
C ASN A 120 -11.96 14.82 25.89
N TYR A 121 -11.28 15.49 24.96
CA TYR A 121 -10.12 14.95 24.24
C TYR A 121 -9.00 14.55 25.19
N LEU A 122 -8.61 15.43 26.12
CA LEU A 122 -7.57 15.11 27.10
C LEU A 122 -7.94 13.92 27.98
N LYS A 123 -9.23 13.78 28.35
CA LYS A 123 -9.72 12.62 29.09
C LYS A 123 -9.60 11.34 28.26
N ARG A 124 -9.98 11.39 26.98
CA ARG A 124 -9.94 10.25 26.07
C ARG A 124 -8.52 9.79 25.75
N CYS A 125 -7.59 10.72 25.58
CA CYS A 125 -6.16 10.41 25.45
C CYS A 125 -5.61 9.67 26.68
N LYS A 126 -6.00 10.08 27.89
CA LYS A 126 -5.63 9.37 29.13
C LYS A 126 -6.22 7.97 29.20
N GLU A 127 -7.49 7.80 28.83
CA GLU A 127 -8.16 6.48 28.80
C GLU A 127 -7.50 5.52 27.81
N LEU A 128 -7.05 6.02 26.67
CA LEU A 128 -6.41 5.23 25.61
C LEU A 128 -4.88 5.11 25.77
N ASN A 129 -4.30 5.70 26.81
CA ASN A 129 -2.86 5.76 27.05
C ASN A 129 -2.06 6.29 25.85
N VAL A 130 -2.53 7.41 25.27
CA VAL A 130 -1.89 8.10 24.14
C VAL A 130 -1.47 9.50 24.58
N ASP A 131 -0.28 9.93 24.18
CA ASP A 131 0.20 11.29 24.42
C ASP A 131 -0.74 12.31 23.78
N SER A 132 -1.20 13.29 24.56
CA SER A 132 -2.11 14.32 24.07
C SER A 132 -1.38 15.35 23.22
N LEU A 133 -2.03 15.81 22.14
CA LEU A 133 -1.63 16.99 21.40
C LEU A 133 -1.77 18.26 22.26
N ASN A 134 -0.95 19.26 21.97
CA ASN A 134 -1.12 20.58 22.56
C ASN A 134 -2.40 21.28 22.02
N ARG A 135 -2.82 22.36 22.66
CA ARG A 135 -4.08 23.05 22.32
C ARG A 135 -4.08 23.66 20.90
N SER A 136 -2.92 24.05 20.39
CA SER A 136 -2.78 24.60 19.04
C SER A 136 -2.97 23.51 17.99
N ASP A 137 -2.29 22.39 18.15
CA ASP A 137 -2.37 21.25 17.22
C ASP A 137 -3.77 20.63 17.23
N PHE A 138 -4.39 20.48 18.42
CA PHE A 138 -5.78 20.06 18.54
C PHE A 138 -6.71 21.01 17.77
N THR A 139 -6.53 22.33 17.94
CA THR A 139 -7.34 23.35 17.26
C THR A 139 -7.24 23.20 15.77
N SER A 140 -6.02 23.07 15.24
CA SER A 140 -5.78 22.90 13.82
C SER A 140 -6.47 21.65 13.27
N VAL A 141 -6.47 20.53 14.00
CA VAL A 141 -7.17 19.31 13.56
C VAL A 141 -8.70 19.48 13.67
N TYR A 142 -9.20 20.10 14.74
CA TYR A 142 -10.63 20.30 14.98
C TYR A 142 -11.30 21.19 13.92
N GLU A 143 -10.61 22.25 13.50
CA GLU A 143 -11.11 23.23 12.52
C GLU A 143 -10.94 22.76 11.07
N ASN A 144 -9.83 22.12 10.73
CA ASN A 144 -9.53 21.69 9.35
C ASN A 144 -10.14 20.34 8.95
N PHE A 145 -11.04 19.78 9.75
CA PHE A 145 -11.73 18.53 9.44
C PHE A 145 -13.07 18.83 8.75
N GLU A 146 -13.20 18.47 7.46
CA GLU A 146 -14.42 18.47 6.63
C GLU A 146 -14.92 17.04 6.36
#